data_AF-A0A077XP04-F1
#
_entry.id   AF-A0A077XP04-F1
#
_cell.length_a   1.000
_cell.length_b   1.000
_cell.length_c   1.000
_cell.angle_alpha   90.00
_cell.angle_beta   90.00
_cell.angle_gamma   90.00
#
_symmetry.space_group_name_H-M   'P 1'
#
loop_
_entity.id
_entity.type
_entity.pdbx_description
1 polymer ?
#
loop_
_entity_poly.entity_id
_entity_poly.type
_entity_poly.pdbx_seq_one_letter_code
_entity_poly.pdbx_strand_id
1 'polypeptide(L)'
;MAQMLKHDLRNRPVIAVWSKSDKKEEVHPVIREKLQVELKELFENYKEIDISNFSSDDPDVLVHKNNITVIDWLLNSVFTVSKSEILIENDSTVNDIFLNYKNT
;
A
#
# COMPACT_ATOMS: atom_id res chain seq x y z
N MET A 1 -5.73 1.85 21.11
CA MET A 1 -4.79 1.26 20.14
C MET A 1 -5.17 1.60 18.70
N ALA A 2 -6.29 1.08 18.16
CA ALA A 2 -6.66 1.28 16.75
C ALA A 2 -6.85 2.75 16.32
N GLN A 3 -7.42 3.61 17.18
CA GLN A 3 -7.54 5.05 16.89
C GLN A 3 -6.20 5.80 16.93
N MET A 4 -5.24 5.37 17.75
CA MET A 4 -3.88 5.94 17.76
C MET A 4 -3.16 5.59 16.46
N LEU A 5 -3.33 4.34 16.00
CA LEU A 5 -2.82 3.88 14.71
C LEU A 5 -3.39 4.69 13.54
N LYS A 6 -4.70 4.96 13.54
CA LYS A 6 -5.34 5.83 12.54
C LYS A 6 -4.72 7.24 12.51
N HIS A 7 -4.50 7.83 13.68
CA HIS A 7 -3.87 9.14 13.82
C HIS A 7 -2.42 9.15 13.28
N ASP A 8 -1.63 8.16 13.65
CA ASP A 8 -0.21 8.09 13.27
C ASP A 8 -0.01 7.78 11.79
N LEU A 9 -0.95 7.06 11.18
CA LEU A 9 -0.93 6.73 9.75
C LEU A 9 -1.28 7.93 8.86
N ARG A 10 -1.85 9.03 9.37
CA ARG A 10 -2.12 10.28 8.62
C ARG A 10 -2.74 10.06 7.23
N ASN A 11 -3.80 9.25 7.15
CA ASN A 11 -4.49 8.88 5.90
C ASN A 11 -3.65 8.11 4.87
N ARG A 12 -2.52 7.52 5.26
CA ARG A 12 -1.76 6.60 4.40
C ARG A 12 -2.60 5.35 4.07
N PRO A 13 -2.43 4.77 2.87
CA PRO A 13 -3.05 3.51 2.51
C PRO A 13 -2.70 2.40 3.49
N VAL A 14 -3.68 1.56 3.82
CA VAL A 14 -3.53 0.44 4.76
C VAL A 14 -3.94 -0.86 4.07
N ILE A 15 -3.10 -1.88 4.22
CA ILE A 15 -3.39 -3.24 3.78
C ILE A 15 -3.49 -4.17 4.97
N ALA A 16 -4.58 -4.93 5.06
CA ALA A 16 -4.68 -6.09 5.93
C ALA A 16 -4.39 -7.34 5.14
N VAL A 17 -3.51 -8.18 5.68
CA VAL A 17 -3.04 -9.40 5.03
C VAL A 17 -3.43 -10.60 5.88
N TRP A 18 -4.29 -11.46 5.35
CA TRP A 18 -4.52 -12.78 5.94
C TRP A 18 -3.37 -13.68 5.51
N SER A 19 -2.37 -13.89 6.37
CA SER A 19 -1.12 -14.60 6.02
C SER A 19 -1.24 -16.14 5.94
N LYS A 20 -2.36 -16.67 6.42
CA LYS A 20 -2.77 -18.08 6.37
C LYS A 20 -4.18 -18.17 5.84
N SER A 21 -4.40 -17.61 4.65
CA SER A 21 -5.75 -17.55 4.07
C SER A 21 -6.35 -18.94 3.83
N ASP A 22 -5.52 -19.97 3.72
CA ASP A 22 -5.90 -21.38 3.67
C ASP A 22 -6.74 -21.82 4.89
N LYS A 23 -6.50 -21.22 6.06
CA LYS A 23 -7.24 -21.48 7.30
C LYS A 23 -8.28 -20.42 7.64
N LYS A 24 -8.55 -19.48 6.73
CA LYS A 24 -9.50 -18.38 6.96
C LYS A 24 -10.90 -18.91 7.26
N GLU A 25 -11.28 -20.06 6.70
CA GLU A 25 -12.57 -20.73 6.97
C GLU A 25 -12.65 -21.39 8.35
N GLU A 26 -11.52 -21.62 9.03
CA GLU A 26 -11.51 -22.08 10.44
C GLU A 26 -11.83 -20.96 11.42
N VAL A 27 -11.72 -19.69 10.98
CA VAL A 27 -12.06 -18.52 11.80
C VAL A 27 -13.57 -18.31 11.81
N HIS A 28 -14.14 -18.14 13.00
CA HIS A 28 -15.57 -17.92 13.16
C HIS A 28 -16.08 -16.75 12.30
N PRO A 29 -17.16 -16.92 11.52
CA PRO A 29 -17.62 -15.94 10.53
C PRO A 29 -17.91 -14.56 11.14
N VAL A 30 -18.51 -14.53 12.33
CA VAL A 30 -18.76 -13.28 13.09
C VAL A 30 -17.46 -12.49 13.36
N ILE A 31 -16.34 -13.17 13.61
CA ILE A 31 -15.06 -12.51 13.86
C ILE A 31 -14.52 -11.92 12.56
N ARG A 32 -14.60 -12.66 11.45
CA ARG A 32 -14.21 -12.19 10.12
C ARG A 32 -15.00 -10.94 9.71
N GLU A 33 -16.32 -11.00 9.82
CA GLU A 33 -17.20 -9.89 9.48
C GLU A 33 -16.92 -8.67 10.36
N LYS A 34 -16.78 -8.88 11.67
CA LYS A 34 -16.49 -7.79 12.60
C LYS A 34 -15.16 -7.11 12.29
N LEU A 35 -14.10 -7.88 12.02
CA LEU A 35 -12.80 -7.33 11.63
C LEU A 35 -12.88 -6.54 10.32
N GLN A 36 -13.59 -7.06 9.32
CA GLN A 36 -13.76 -6.39 8.04
C GLN A 36 -14.50 -5.06 8.18
N VAL A 37 -15.56 -5.03 9.00
CA VAL A 37 -16.33 -3.81 9.28
C VAL A 37 -15.47 -2.79 10.04
N GLU A 38 -14.82 -3.20 11.13
CA GLU A 38 -13.98 -2.30 11.94
C GLU A 38 -12.83 -1.70 11.12
N LEU A 39 -12.15 -2.50 10.30
CA LEU A 39 -11.04 -2.01 9.47
C LEU A 39 -11.52 -1.02 8.39
N LYS A 40 -12.69 -1.28 7.79
CA LYS A 40 -13.29 -0.39 6.80
C LYS A 40 -13.78 0.93 7.40
N GLU A 41 -14.27 0.91 8.64
CA GLU A 41 -14.66 2.14 9.36
C GLU A 41 -13.44 2.95 9.82
N LEU A 42 -12.34 2.27 10.18
CA LEU A 42 -11.13 2.93 10.65
C LEU A 42 -10.32 3.56 9.52
N PHE A 43 -10.19 2.89 8.36
CA PHE A 43 -9.29 3.30 7.28
C PHE A 43 -10.03 3.50 5.96
N GLU A 44 -9.98 4.71 5.39
CA GLU A 44 -10.64 5.04 4.11
C GLU A 44 -9.98 4.33 2.91
N ASN A 45 -8.65 4.24 2.89
CA ASN A 45 -7.87 3.57 1.86
C ASN A 45 -7.44 2.16 2.30
N TYR A 46 -8.44 1.35 2.62
CA TYR A 46 -8.28 -0.02 3.08
C TYR A 46 -8.31 -1.02 1.92
N LYS A 47 -7.39 -1.97 1.92
CA LYS A 47 -7.49 -3.19 1.12
C LYS A 47 -7.21 -4.43 1.96
N GLU A 48 -8.01 -5.47 1.73
CA GLU A 48 -7.75 -6.79 2.26
C GLU A 48 -7.12 -7.65 1.17
N ILE A 49 -6.06 -8.39 1.51
CA ILE A 49 -5.48 -9.40 0.63
C ILE A 49 -5.35 -10.71 1.41
N ASP A 50 -5.78 -11.78 0.76
CA ASP A 50 -5.64 -13.14 1.24
C ASP A 50 -4.38 -13.75 0.63
N ILE A 51 -3.41 -14.11 1.48
CA ILE A 51 -2.22 -14.85 1.08
C ILE A 51 -2.07 -16.13 1.90
N SER A 52 -1.72 -17.22 1.24
CA SER A 52 -1.25 -18.41 1.97
C SER A 52 0.26 -18.45 1.89
N ASN A 53 0.92 -18.25 3.03
CA ASN A 53 2.37 -18.48 3.14
C ASN A 53 2.68 -19.90 3.64
N PHE A 54 1.69 -20.81 3.57
CA PHE A 54 1.87 -22.20 3.97
C PHE A 54 2.53 -22.98 2.83
N SER A 55 3.79 -23.34 3.04
CA SER A 55 4.56 -24.16 2.10
C SER A 55 4.52 -25.63 2.48
N SER A 56 4.15 -26.46 1.50
CA SER A 56 4.24 -27.92 1.59
C SER A 56 5.51 -28.49 0.95
N ASP A 57 6.16 -27.75 0.06
CA ASP A 57 7.39 -28.14 -0.66
C ASP A 57 8.36 -26.95 -0.80
N ASP A 58 9.67 -27.23 -0.86
CA ASP A 58 10.75 -26.23 -0.98
C ASP A 58 11.44 -26.35 -2.36
N PRO A 59 11.49 -25.28 -3.19
CA PRO A 59 10.97 -23.93 -2.96
C PRO A 59 9.49 -23.77 -3.31
N ASP A 60 8.76 -23.07 -2.45
CA ASP A 60 7.36 -22.74 -2.69
C ASP A 60 7.20 -21.42 -3.46
N VAL A 61 7.09 -21.56 -4.77
CA VAL A 61 6.84 -20.47 -5.72
C VAL A 61 5.58 -19.66 -5.36
N LEU A 62 4.57 -20.26 -4.72
CA LEU A 62 3.34 -19.57 -4.35
C LEU A 62 3.56 -18.58 -3.20
N VAL A 63 4.37 -18.95 -2.20
CA VAL A 63 4.73 -18.05 -1.08
C VAL A 63 5.43 -16.81 -1.62
N HIS A 64 6.39 -16.99 -2.53
CA HIS A 64 7.09 -15.87 -3.15
C HIS A 64 6.15 -14.97 -3.96
N LYS A 65 5.28 -15.55 -4.80
CA LYS A 65 4.32 -14.80 -5.61
C LYS A 65 3.33 -14.02 -4.74
N ASN A 66 2.88 -14.61 -3.64
CA ASN A 66 1.98 -13.99 -2.69
C ASN A 66 2.61 -12.77 -2.02
N ASN A 67 3.84 -12.91 -1.53
CA ASN A 67 4.58 -11.80 -0.92
C ASN A 67 4.88 -10.68 -1.93
N ILE A 68 5.28 -11.02 -3.16
CA ILE A 68 5.50 -10.04 -4.23
C ILE A 68 4.20 -9.26 -4.53
N THR A 69 3.05 -9.94 -4.57
CA THR A 69 1.74 -9.29 -4.81
C THR A 69 1.41 -8.23 -3.75
N VAL A 70 1.72 -8.51 -2.48
CA VAL A 70 1.52 -7.55 -1.38
C VAL A 70 2.44 -6.34 -1.54
N ILE A 71 3.71 -6.58 -1.88
CA ILE A 71 4.70 -5.52 -2.11
C ILE A 71 4.29 -4.66 -3.30
N ASP A 72 3.89 -5.26 -4.42
CA ASP A 72 3.44 -4.55 -5.62
C ASP A 72 2.25 -3.66 -5.32
N TRP A 73 1.28 -4.13 -4.53
CA TRP A 73 0.16 -3.29 -4.11
C TRP A 73 0.64 -2.10 -3.27
N LEU A 74 1.52 -2.34 -2.30
CA LEU A 74 2.04 -1.30 -1.42
C LEU A 74 2.82 -0.25 -2.21
N LEU A 75 3.67 -0.68 -3.15
CA LEU A 75 4.41 0.23 -4.03
C LEU A 75 3.44 1.05 -4.89
N ASN A 76 2.45 0.42 -5.53
CA ASN A 76 1.46 1.14 -6.33
C ASN A 76 0.67 2.17 -5.50
N SER A 77 0.33 1.84 -4.26
CA SER A 77 -0.43 2.73 -3.36
C SER A 77 0.42 3.86 -2.76
N VAL A 78 1.72 3.65 -2.54
CA VAL A 78 2.61 4.69 -1.99
C VAL A 78 3.15 5.60 -3.08
N PHE A 79 3.57 5.05 -4.22
CA PHE A 79 4.21 5.81 -5.30
C PHE A 79 3.22 6.53 -6.22
N THR A 80 1.92 6.35 -6.04
CA THR A 80 0.90 7.18 -6.70
C THR A 80 0.74 8.55 -6.06
N VAL A 81 1.18 8.73 -4.82
CA VAL A 81 1.14 10.03 -4.13
C VAL A 81 2.40 10.83 -4.47
N SER A 82 2.16 12.02 -5.04
CA SER A 82 3.08 13.06 -5.50
C SER A 82 3.89 12.79 -6.78
N LYS A 83 3.18 12.65 -7.91
CA LYS A 83 3.49 13.53 -9.04
C LYS A 83 2.99 14.94 -8.70
N SER A 84 3.62 15.58 -7.73
CA SER A 84 3.63 17.04 -7.74
C SER A 84 4.56 17.38 -8.90
N GLU A 85 4.00 17.43 -10.11
CA GLU A 85 4.69 18.10 -11.20
C GLU A 85 4.99 19.51 -10.69
N ILE A 86 6.27 19.79 -10.50
CA ILE A 86 6.72 21.14 -10.20
C ILE A 86 6.40 21.91 -11.48
N LEU A 87 5.23 22.54 -11.51
CA LEU A 87 4.85 23.46 -12.57
C LEU A 87 5.71 24.70 -12.38
N ILE A 88 6.82 24.76 -13.12
CA ILE A 88 7.62 25.97 -13.20
C ILE A 88 6.79 26.98 -13.99
N GLU A 89 6.35 28.06 -13.35
CA GLU A 89 5.70 29.17 -14.04
C GLU A 89 6.68 29.76 -15.07
N ASN A 90 6.31 29.69 -16.36
CA ASN A 90 7.16 30.06 -17.50
C ASN A 90 7.72 31.49 -17.45
N ASP A 91 7.13 32.39 -16.65
CA ASP A 91 7.62 33.77 -16.51
C ASP A 91 8.99 33.86 -15.81
N SER A 92 9.39 32.83 -15.07
CA SER A 92 10.68 32.78 -14.36
C SER A 92 11.82 32.13 -15.15
N THR A 93 11.52 31.42 -16.24
CA THR A 93 12.53 30.63 -16.97
C THR A 93 13.34 31.44 -17.98
N VAL A 94 12.90 32.63 -18.40
CA VAL A 94 13.56 33.39 -19.49
C VAL A 94 14.92 33.98 -19.06
N ASN A 95 15.09 34.30 -17.77
CA ASN A 95 16.32 34.91 -17.23
C ASN A 95 17.07 34.01 -16.23
N ASP A 96 16.62 32.78 -16.02
CA ASP A 96 17.27 31.88 -15.07
C ASP A 96 18.54 31.28 -15.69
N ILE A 97 19.70 31.72 -15.19
CA ILE A 97 21.03 31.29 -15.65
C ILE A 97 21.26 29.80 -15.38
N PHE A 98 20.65 29.24 -14.32
CA PHE A 98 20.79 27.83 -13.99
C PHE A 98 19.94 26.94 -14.90
N LEU A 99 18.73 27.39 -15.28
CA LEU A 99 17.86 26.63 -16.19
C LEU A 99 18.24 26.80 -17.67
N ASN A 100 18.86 27.93 -18.04
CA ASN A 100 19.26 28.22 -19.42
C ASN A 100 20.74 27.92 -19.73
N TYR A 101 21.43 27.21 -18.84
CA TYR A 101 22.84 26.88 -19.07
C TYR A 101 22.97 25.91 -20.26
N LYS A 102 23.29 26.46 -21.44
CA LYS A 102 23.77 25.69 -22.59
C LYS A 102 25.28 25.75 -22.59
N ASN A 103 25.90 24.61 -22.31
CA ASN A 103 27.35 24.45 -22.40
C ASN A 103 27.78 24.79 -23.83
N THR A 104 28.67 25.77 -23.96
CA THR A 104 29.27 26.17 -25.24
C THR A 104 30.45 25.27 -25.56
#